data_AF-A0A7T2GHZ4-F1
#
_entry.id   AF-A0A7T2GHZ4-F1
#
_cell.length_a   1.000
_cell.length_b   1.000
_cell.length_c   1.000
_cell.angle_alpha   90.00
_cell.angle_beta   90.00
_cell.angle_gamma   90.00
#
_symmetry.space_group_name_H-M   'P 1'
#
loop_
_entity.id
_entity.type
_entity.pdbx_description
1 polymer ?
#
loop_
_entity_poly.entity_id
_entity_poly.type
_entity_poly.pdbx_seq_one_letter_code
_entity_poly.pdbx_strand_id
1 'polypeptide(L)'
;MRFRQSPFMVGALAASIFAQPVIARETEDVPAQDALQTGRFADGSKFLFDHMVSYWNDGVEESAPTELTDDTALGFIDEMKVVLQKKTIPKKEAALFERKLRLIAQEVLSQPSLRNIRGASLHPSIWIDQNRHGIMQGTFSVYAVPIRLNLSQTKNVNGRYWTPGTEGPMLEISLNSNLVYMTQSVREKGIYNNNPIAEIHETPFPYVANSDRRPIATLCCDHSGESYQEWDNDGFYNWTLPATKVQFLFGKVAHAAYHQGLRDGTHPPTSHLGRLFAALYMVNWPDVVRRIEEVR
;
A
#
# COMPACT_ATOMS: atom_id res chain seq x y z
N MET A 1 -54.04 -53.20 30.20
CA MET A 1 -53.25 -52.97 28.98
C MET A 1 -51.78 -52.88 29.35
N ARG A 2 -50.97 -53.84 28.90
CA ARG A 2 -49.51 -53.86 29.01
C ARG A 2 -48.98 -53.84 27.58
N PHE A 3 -48.16 -52.85 27.22
CA PHE A 3 -47.40 -52.86 25.97
C PHE A 3 -45.90 -52.85 26.25
N ARG A 4 -45.22 -53.72 25.50
CA ARG A 4 -43.83 -54.15 25.62
C ARG A 4 -42.85 -53.02 25.25
N GLN A 5 -41.72 -53.01 25.94
CA GLN A 5 -40.50 -52.30 25.56
C GLN A 5 -39.79 -53.03 24.41
N SER A 6 -39.26 -52.27 23.46
CA SER A 6 -38.27 -52.71 22.45
C SER A 6 -36.94 -51.98 22.72
N PRO A 7 -35.77 -52.65 22.55
CA PRO A 7 -34.48 -52.03 22.81
C PRO A 7 -33.97 -51.27 21.58
N PHE A 8 -33.47 -50.05 21.79
CA PHE A 8 -32.66 -49.34 20.81
C PHE A 8 -31.20 -49.82 20.91
N MET A 9 -30.68 -50.37 19.81
CA MET A 9 -29.24 -50.61 19.63
C MET A 9 -28.50 -49.28 19.48
N VAL A 10 -27.48 -49.07 20.31
CA VAL A 10 -26.46 -48.02 20.13
C VAL A 10 -25.36 -48.62 19.24
N GLY A 11 -25.29 -48.19 17.99
CA GLY A 11 -24.17 -48.48 17.09
C GLY A 11 -23.05 -47.45 17.32
N ALA A 12 -21.94 -47.88 17.89
CA ALA A 12 -20.71 -47.09 17.97
C ALA A 12 -19.96 -47.16 16.63
N LEU A 13 -19.80 -46.02 15.96
CA LEU A 13 -18.90 -45.83 14.82
C LEU A 13 -17.65 -45.08 15.33
N ALA A 14 -16.59 -45.84 15.61
CA ALA A 14 -15.27 -45.29 15.85
C ALA A 14 -14.63 -44.96 14.49
N ALA A 15 -14.60 -43.67 14.13
CA ALA A 15 -13.80 -43.18 13.02
C ALA A 15 -12.38 -42.87 13.53
N SER A 16 -11.42 -43.75 13.26
CA SER A 16 -10.01 -43.46 13.44
C SER A 16 -9.54 -42.50 12.34
N ILE A 17 -9.46 -41.21 12.67
CA ILE A 17 -8.82 -40.20 11.83
C ILE A 17 -7.31 -40.34 12.05
N PHE A 18 -6.60 -40.94 11.11
CA PHE A 18 -5.14 -40.88 11.05
C PHE A 18 -4.74 -39.45 10.68
N ALA A 19 -4.26 -38.69 11.66
CA ALA A 19 -3.57 -37.44 11.40
C ALA A 19 -2.29 -37.75 10.62
N GLN A 20 -2.25 -37.43 9.33
CA GLN A 20 -1.00 -37.44 8.59
C GLN A 20 -0.12 -36.28 9.12
N PRO A 21 1.17 -36.52 9.40
CA PRO A 21 2.07 -35.44 9.75
C PRO A 21 2.16 -34.47 8.56
N VAL A 22 1.78 -33.21 8.80
CA VAL A 22 2.06 -32.11 7.89
C VAL A 22 3.58 -31.97 7.85
N ILE A 23 4.20 -32.51 6.80
CA ILE A 23 5.60 -32.27 6.50
C ILE A 23 5.69 -30.78 6.16
N ALA A 24 6.18 -29.98 7.10
CA ALA A 24 6.61 -28.62 6.83
C ALA A 24 7.66 -28.69 5.73
N ARG A 25 7.30 -28.31 4.50
CA ARG A 25 8.28 -28.06 3.46
C ARG A 25 9.11 -26.89 3.95
N GLU A 26 10.35 -27.15 4.32
CA GLU A 26 11.39 -26.13 4.35
C GLU A 26 11.36 -25.46 2.97
N THR A 27 10.79 -24.27 2.91
CA THR A 27 10.96 -23.39 1.75
C THR A 27 12.43 -23.02 1.76
N GLU A 28 13.21 -23.61 0.87
CA GLU A 28 14.57 -23.16 0.58
C GLU A 28 14.54 -21.63 0.42
N ASP A 29 15.39 -20.94 1.19
CA ASP A 29 15.61 -19.50 1.07
C ASP A 29 16.22 -19.24 -0.31
N VAL A 30 15.36 -19.10 -1.32
CA VAL A 30 15.76 -18.63 -2.65
C VAL A 30 16.30 -17.22 -2.44
N PRO A 31 17.57 -16.94 -2.79
CA PRO A 31 18.15 -15.62 -2.62
C PRO A 31 17.28 -14.59 -3.34
N ALA A 32 16.94 -13.51 -2.64
CA ALA A 32 16.08 -12.48 -3.18
C ALA A 32 16.71 -11.87 -4.45
N GLN A 33 16.10 -12.11 -5.61
CA GLN A 33 16.47 -11.48 -6.86
C GLN A 33 15.92 -10.06 -6.90
N ASP A 34 16.78 -9.08 -7.20
CA ASP A 34 16.35 -7.71 -7.46
C ASP A 34 15.73 -7.62 -8.86
N ALA A 35 14.41 -7.44 -8.88
CA ALA A 35 13.65 -7.32 -10.11
C ALA A 35 14.01 -6.06 -10.92
N LEU A 36 14.68 -5.07 -10.33
CA LEU A 36 15.12 -3.86 -11.02
C LEU A 36 16.02 -4.15 -12.23
N GLN A 37 16.84 -5.20 -12.17
CA GLN A 37 17.78 -5.52 -13.25
C GLN A 37 17.16 -6.35 -14.38
N THR A 38 16.07 -7.06 -14.10
CA THR A 38 15.55 -8.12 -14.96
C THR A 38 14.08 -7.95 -15.34
N GLY A 39 13.38 -7.00 -14.70
CA GLY A 39 11.93 -6.88 -14.73
C GLY A 39 11.21 -8.11 -14.17
N ARG A 40 11.89 -8.96 -13.38
CA ARG A 40 11.37 -10.25 -12.89
C ARG A 40 11.76 -10.53 -11.45
N PHE A 41 10.81 -11.09 -10.72
CA PHE A 41 11.00 -11.60 -9.37
C PHE A 41 11.75 -12.95 -9.36
N ALA A 42 12.17 -13.38 -8.17
CA ALA A 42 12.93 -14.62 -7.96
C ALA A 42 12.14 -15.88 -8.41
N ASP A 43 10.81 -15.84 -8.35
CA ASP A 43 9.93 -16.90 -8.85
C ASP A 43 9.76 -16.88 -10.39
N GLY A 44 10.48 -16.01 -11.10
CA GLY A 44 10.43 -15.83 -12.55
C GLY A 44 9.24 -15.00 -13.03
N SER A 45 8.30 -14.63 -12.16
CA SER A 45 7.17 -13.78 -12.53
C SER A 45 7.64 -12.37 -12.89
N LYS A 46 6.93 -11.72 -13.83
CA LYS A 46 7.26 -10.36 -14.25
C LYS A 46 6.84 -9.35 -13.17
N PHE A 47 7.68 -8.35 -12.94
CA PHE A 47 7.25 -7.16 -12.23
C PHE A 47 6.57 -6.21 -13.23
N LEU A 48 5.24 -6.16 -13.19
CA LEU A 48 4.40 -5.50 -14.20
C LEU A 48 4.52 -3.97 -14.24
N PHE A 49 5.19 -3.36 -13.26
CA PHE A 49 5.34 -1.91 -13.15
C PHE A 49 6.75 -1.42 -13.50
N ASP A 50 7.66 -2.33 -13.88
CA ASP A 50 9.05 -1.99 -14.21
C ASP A 50 9.12 -0.95 -15.33
N HIS A 51 8.34 -1.12 -16.40
CA HIS A 51 8.32 -0.19 -17.53
C HIS A 51 7.88 1.22 -17.14
N MET A 52 7.05 1.36 -16.10
CA MET A 52 6.64 2.68 -15.59
C MET A 52 7.79 3.36 -14.87
N VAL A 53 8.51 2.59 -14.04
CA VAL A 53 9.67 3.09 -13.29
C VAL A 53 10.81 3.44 -14.24
N SER A 54 11.15 2.56 -15.19
CA SER A 54 12.20 2.81 -16.19
C SER A 54 11.91 4.08 -16.99
N TYR A 55 10.69 4.25 -17.49
CA TYR A 55 10.30 5.43 -18.26
C TYR A 55 10.61 6.74 -17.53
N TRP A 56 10.31 6.81 -16.23
CA TRP A 56 10.55 8.03 -15.44
C TRP A 56 11.98 8.16 -14.93
N ASN A 57 12.70 7.05 -14.72
CA ASN A 57 14.13 7.06 -14.36
C ASN A 57 15.02 7.52 -15.51
N ASP A 58 14.63 7.24 -16.76
CA ASP A 58 15.37 7.65 -17.96
C ASP A 58 15.34 9.17 -18.19
N GLY A 59 14.66 9.93 -17.32
CA GLY A 59 14.63 11.38 -17.36
C GLY A 59 13.85 11.93 -18.56
N VAL A 60 12.86 11.18 -19.05
CA VAL A 60 12.03 11.59 -20.18
C VAL A 60 11.30 12.89 -19.84
N GLU A 61 11.75 14.00 -20.41
CA GLU A 61 11.01 15.25 -20.38
C GLU A 61 9.86 15.18 -21.38
N GLU A 62 8.63 15.22 -20.87
CA GLU A 62 7.47 15.36 -21.74
C GLU A 62 7.52 16.72 -22.44
N SER A 63 7.62 16.66 -23.77
CA SER A 63 7.58 17.85 -24.61
C SER A 63 6.31 18.66 -24.33
N ALA A 64 6.40 19.98 -24.46
CA ALA A 64 5.23 20.84 -24.34
C ALA A 64 4.19 20.40 -25.40
N PRO A 65 2.95 20.12 -24.97
CA PRO A 65 1.90 19.70 -25.89
C PRO A 65 1.57 20.84 -26.87
N THR A 66 1.25 20.50 -28.11
CA THR A 66 0.85 21.47 -29.15
C THR A 66 -0.53 22.06 -28.90
N GLU A 67 -1.39 21.31 -28.18
CA GLU A 67 -2.75 21.71 -27.84
C GLU A 67 -3.01 21.51 -26.34
N LEU A 68 -3.74 22.47 -25.75
CA LEU A 68 -4.21 22.36 -24.38
C LEU A 68 -5.54 21.58 -24.35
N THR A 69 -5.48 20.40 -23.76
CA THR A 69 -6.60 19.47 -23.55
C THR A 69 -6.65 19.08 -22.08
N ASP A 70 -7.70 18.36 -21.67
CA ASP A 70 -7.81 17.82 -20.30
C ASP A 70 -6.53 17.05 -19.92
N ASP A 71 -6.09 16.12 -20.77
CA ASP A 71 -4.93 15.24 -20.53
C ASP A 71 -3.57 15.93 -20.62
N THR A 72 -3.49 17.05 -21.34
CA THR A 72 -2.22 17.77 -21.55
C THR A 72 -2.04 18.97 -20.62
N ALA A 73 -3.11 19.41 -19.96
CA ALA A 73 -3.11 20.49 -18.98
C ALA A 73 -2.20 20.15 -17.79
N LEU A 74 -1.35 21.12 -17.40
CA LEU A 74 -0.44 20.95 -16.29
C LEU A 74 -1.20 21.00 -14.95
N GLY A 75 -1.02 19.99 -14.11
CA GLY A 75 -1.69 19.85 -12.82
C GLY A 75 -1.25 20.85 -11.76
N PHE A 76 -2.21 21.34 -10.99
CA PHE A 76 -1.96 21.99 -9.71
C PHE A 76 -1.67 20.93 -8.62
N ILE A 77 -0.77 21.25 -7.70
CA ILE A 77 -0.50 20.43 -6.51
C ILE A 77 -1.05 21.20 -5.32
N ASP A 78 -2.10 20.69 -4.69
CA ASP A 78 -2.78 21.34 -3.57
C ASP A 78 -1.89 21.37 -2.32
N GLU A 79 -2.22 22.29 -1.41
CA GLU A 79 -1.61 22.32 -0.10
C GLU A 79 -1.96 21.06 0.69
N MET A 80 -0.95 20.46 1.31
CA MET A 80 -1.14 19.23 2.06
C MET A 80 -1.94 19.48 3.34
N LYS A 81 -3.10 18.82 3.42
CA LYS A 81 -3.99 18.88 4.60
C LYS A 81 -3.59 17.84 5.63
N VAL A 82 -3.52 18.24 6.90
CA VAL A 82 -3.23 17.32 8.03
C VAL A 82 -4.49 17.15 8.87
N VAL A 83 -4.90 15.90 9.09
CA VAL A 83 -6.09 15.53 9.84
C VAL A 83 -5.71 14.64 11.02
N LEU A 84 -6.08 15.07 12.22
CA LEU A 84 -5.93 14.32 13.47
C LEU A 84 -7.30 13.72 13.81
N GLN A 85 -7.44 12.39 13.89
CA GLN A 85 -8.74 11.78 14.18
C GLN A 85 -9.19 11.94 15.61
N LYS A 86 -8.28 11.66 16.56
CA LYS A 86 -8.60 11.67 17.97
C LYS A 86 -8.03 12.92 18.62
N LYS A 87 -8.91 13.69 19.28
CA LYS A 87 -8.53 14.85 20.08
C LYS A 87 -7.69 14.50 21.31
N THR A 88 -7.64 13.22 21.68
CA THR A 88 -6.93 12.70 22.85
C THR A 88 -5.45 12.41 22.60
N ILE A 89 -4.98 12.47 21.34
CA ILE A 89 -3.57 12.21 21.02
C ILE A 89 -2.70 13.32 21.61
N PRO A 90 -1.63 12.99 22.35
CA PRO A 90 -0.70 14.00 22.88
C PRO A 90 -0.11 14.87 21.76
N LYS A 91 -0.24 16.20 21.88
CA LYS A 91 0.20 17.16 20.85
C LYS A 91 1.66 16.97 20.42
N LYS A 92 2.55 16.63 21.35
CA LYS A 92 3.97 16.38 21.07
C LYS A 92 4.18 15.16 20.18
N GLU A 93 3.46 14.07 20.46
CA GLU A 93 3.51 12.85 19.67
C GLU A 93 2.91 13.05 18.29
N ALA A 94 1.75 13.71 18.22
CA ALA A 94 1.12 14.11 16.95
C ALA A 94 2.06 14.95 16.09
N ALA A 95 2.69 15.98 16.65
CA ALA A 95 3.61 16.85 15.90
C ALA A 95 4.87 16.11 15.43
N LEU A 96 5.41 15.19 16.24
CA LEU A 96 6.54 14.35 15.84
C LEU A 96 6.14 13.42 14.69
N PHE A 97 5.00 12.75 14.82
CA PHE A 97 4.52 11.82 13.81
C PHE A 97 4.14 12.53 12.49
N GLU A 98 3.59 13.74 12.58
CA GLU A 98 3.36 14.61 11.42
C GLU A 98 4.67 14.91 10.68
N ARG A 99 5.75 15.27 11.38
CA ARG A 99 7.06 15.50 10.76
C ARG A 99 7.57 14.27 9.99
N LYS A 100 7.39 13.07 10.56
CA LYS A 100 7.73 11.80 9.89
C LYS A 100 6.93 11.59 8.60
N LEU A 101 5.62 11.81 8.64
CA LEU A 101 4.74 11.70 7.46
C LEU A 101 5.01 12.79 6.41
N ARG A 102 5.41 14.00 6.83
CA ARG A 102 5.83 15.07 5.91
C ARG A 102 7.09 14.71 5.14
N LEU A 103 8.04 13.98 5.76
CA LEU A 103 9.21 13.46 5.05
C LEU A 103 8.77 12.47 3.96
N ILE A 104 7.88 11.53 4.28
CA ILE A 104 7.30 10.61 3.27
C ILE A 104 6.64 11.39 2.12
N ALA A 105 5.84 12.40 2.44
CA ALA A 105 5.19 13.24 1.44
C ALA A 105 6.21 13.95 0.54
N GLN A 106 7.30 14.47 1.11
CA GLN A 106 8.39 15.08 0.35
C GLN A 106 9.08 14.08 -0.60
N GLU A 107 9.37 12.87 -0.12
CA GLU A 107 10.02 11.83 -0.92
C GLU A 107 9.14 11.39 -2.09
N VAL A 108 7.83 11.26 -1.88
CA VAL A 108 6.87 10.92 -2.95
C VAL A 108 6.68 12.07 -3.92
N LEU A 109 6.37 13.28 -3.45
CA LEU A 109 6.04 14.43 -4.30
C LEU A 109 7.26 14.97 -5.07
N SER A 110 8.48 14.64 -4.64
CA SER A 110 9.71 14.98 -5.37
C SER A 110 10.03 14.02 -6.52
N GLN A 111 9.29 12.91 -6.67
CA GLN A 111 9.54 11.96 -7.74
C GLN A 111 9.31 12.61 -9.13
N PRO A 112 10.18 12.34 -10.12
CA PRO A 112 10.05 12.87 -11.47
C PRO A 112 8.67 12.64 -12.11
N SER A 113 8.05 11.49 -11.83
CA SER A 113 6.72 11.12 -12.34
C SER A 113 5.60 12.07 -11.89
N LEU A 114 5.78 12.82 -10.79
CA LEU A 114 4.79 13.72 -10.20
C LEU A 114 5.10 15.22 -10.39
N ARG A 115 6.37 15.60 -10.62
CA ARG A 115 6.82 17.01 -10.66
C ARG A 115 6.03 17.90 -11.65
N ASN A 116 5.73 17.35 -12.81
CA ASN A 116 4.98 18.01 -13.88
C ASN A 116 3.81 17.14 -14.33
N ILE A 117 3.02 16.65 -13.38
CA ILE A 117 1.83 15.86 -13.71
C ILE A 117 0.94 16.63 -14.70
N ARG A 118 0.50 15.94 -15.75
CA ARG A 118 -0.48 16.43 -16.71
C ARG A 118 -1.74 15.60 -16.60
N GLY A 119 -2.88 16.17 -16.99
CA GLY A 119 -4.16 15.48 -16.96
C GLY A 119 -4.83 15.44 -15.59
N ALA A 120 -4.06 15.63 -14.50
CA ALA A 120 -4.57 15.59 -13.14
C ALA A 120 -3.91 16.63 -12.24
N SER A 121 -4.67 17.06 -11.23
CA SER A 121 -4.17 17.79 -10.07
C SER A 121 -3.87 16.82 -8.92
N LEU A 122 -2.85 17.12 -8.10
CA LEU A 122 -2.49 16.32 -6.94
C LEU A 122 -3.11 16.90 -5.68
N HIS A 123 -3.73 16.06 -4.86
CA HIS A 123 -4.34 16.45 -3.59
C HIS A 123 -3.71 15.63 -2.46
N PRO A 124 -2.56 16.07 -1.92
CA PRO A 124 -1.90 15.38 -0.82
C PRO A 124 -2.63 15.60 0.51
N SER A 125 -2.65 14.58 1.34
CA SER A 125 -3.18 14.65 2.70
C SER A 125 -2.43 13.71 3.64
N ILE A 126 -2.42 14.10 4.91
CA ILE A 126 -1.90 13.31 6.01
C ILE A 126 -3.03 13.05 6.99
N TRP A 127 -3.14 11.79 7.37
CA TRP A 127 -4.04 11.32 8.42
C TRP A 127 -3.22 10.75 9.56
N ILE A 128 -3.55 11.14 10.79
CA ILE A 128 -2.87 10.70 12.01
C ILE A 128 -3.90 10.21 13.01
N ASP A 129 -3.63 9.03 13.58
CA ASP A 129 -4.43 8.44 14.64
C ASP A 129 -3.55 7.64 15.61
N GLN A 130 -4.15 7.05 16.63
CA GLN A 130 -3.52 6.17 17.60
C GLN A 130 -4.37 4.91 17.77
N ASN A 131 -3.75 3.73 17.71
CA ASN A 131 -4.47 2.47 17.91
C ASN A 131 -4.84 2.26 19.39
N ARG A 132 -5.55 1.17 19.70
CA ARG A 132 -6.01 0.85 21.07
C ARG A 132 -4.87 0.60 22.07
N HIS A 133 -3.66 0.30 21.60
CA HIS A 133 -2.46 0.08 22.43
C HIS A 133 -1.58 1.34 22.56
N GLY A 134 -2.04 2.50 22.06
CA GLY A 134 -1.29 3.74 22.15
C GLY A 134 -0.22 3.92 21.07
N ILE A 135 -0.11 3.01 20.09
CA ILE A 135 0.84 3.17 18.98
C ILE A 135 0.27 4.18 17.99
N MET A 136 1.08 5.16 17.61
CA MET A 136 0.75 6.13 16.57
C MET A 136 0.71 5.44 15.22
N GLN A 137 -0.37 5.68 14.49
CA GLN A 137 -0.57 5.27 13.12
C GLN A 137 -0.80 6.49 12.25
N GLY A 138 -0.47 6.37 10.97
CA GLY A 138 -0.72 7.47 10.06
C GLY A 138 -0.62 7.06 8.62
N THR A 139 -1.18 7.89 7.77
CA THR A 139 -1.23 7.64 6.34
C THR A 139 -0.96 8.94 5.61
N PHE A 140 0.01 8.92 4.72
CA PHE A 140 0.12 9.90 3.67
C PHE A 140 -0.63 9.38 2.45
N SER A 141 -1.52 10.19 1.89
CA SER A 141 -2.22 9.86 0.65
C SER A 141 -2.12 11.01 -0.34
N VAL A 142 -2.04 10.70 -1.62
CA VAL A 142 -2.15 11.68 -2.70
C VAL A 142 -3.09 11.18 -3.79
N TYR A 143 -4.15 11.95 -4.06
CA TYR A 143 -5.07 11.70 -5.15
C TYR A 143 -4.60 12.41 -6.41
N ALA A 144 -4.66 11.72 -7.55
CA ALA A 144 -4.52 12.35 -8.87
C ALA A 144 -5.92 12.60 -9.45
N VAL A 145 -6.48 13.77 -9.17
CA VAL A 145 -7.84 14.16 -9.59
C VAL A 145 -7.82 14.70 -11.02
N PRO A 146 -8.53 14.09 -11.98
CA PRO A 146 -8.52 14.51 -13.37
C PRO A 146 -8.95 15.96 -13.57
N ILE A 147 -8.23 16.67 -14.44
CA ILE A 147 -8.58 18.01 -14.91
C ILE A 147 -9.71 17.91 -15.93
N ARG A 148 -10.67 18.83 -15.85
CA ARG A 148 -11.76 18.96 -16.82
C ARG A 148 -11.92 20.41 -17.22
N LEU A 149 -11.29 20.82 -18.32
CA LEU A 149 -11.22 22.21 -18.78
C LEU A 149 -12.58 22.78 -19.18
N ASN A 150 -13.51 21.91 -19.56
CA ASN A 150 -14.88 22.29 -19.90
C ASN A 150 -15.76 22.66 -18.69
N LEU A 151 -15.33 22.34 -17.45
CA LEU A 151 -16.09 22.67 -16.26
C LEU A 151 -15.78 24.09 -15.78
N SER A 152 -16.83 24.90 -15.55
CA SER A 152 -16.71 26.29 -15.09
C SER A 152 -16.00 26.46 -13.74
N GLN A 153 -15.97 25.40 -12.93
CA GLN A 153 -15.29 25.34 -11.64
C GLN A 153 -13.79 25.06 -11.74
N THR A 154 -13.28 24.70 -12.92
CA THR A 154 -11.85 24.48 -13.15
C THR A 154 -11.11 25.81 -13.12
N LYS A 155 -10.07 25.89 -12.29
CA LYS A 155 -9.28 27.11 -12.09
C LYS A 155 -7.91 26.95 -12.71
N ASN A 156 -7.41 28.03 -13.32
CA ASN A 156 -6.00 28.19 -13.66
C ASN A 156 -5.34 29.02 -12.54
N VAL A 157 -4.33 28.43 -11.90
CA VAL A 157 -3.51 29.06 -10.86
C VAL A 157 -2.06 29.03 -11.36
N ASN A 158 -1.57 30.18 -11.83
CA ASN A 158 -0.20 30.35 -12.32
C ASN A 158 0.20 29.34 -13.41
N GLY A 159 -0.68 29.08 -14.38
CA GLY A 159 -0.43 28.14 -15.48
C GLY A 159 -0.68 26.67 -15.14
N ARG A 160 -1.17 26.37 -13.93
CA ARG A 160 -1.56 25.03 -13.49
C ARG A 160 -3.07 24.94 -13.28
N TYR A 161 -3.65 23.80 -13.60
CA TYR A 161 -5.08 23.58 -13.61
C TYR A 161 -5.51 22.73 -12.41
N TRP A 162 -6.64 23.14 -11.83
CA TRP A 162 -7.27 22.48 -10.71
C TRP A 162 -8.76 22.34 -11.00
N THR A 163 -9.28 21.13 -10.92
CA THR A 163 -10.71 20.85 -11.00
C THR A 163 -11.16 20.32 -9.63
N PRO A 164 -12.10 20.99 -8.93
CA PRO A 164 -12.62 20.48 -7.67
C PRO A 164 -13.28 19.12 -7.86
N GLY A 165 -12.92 18.18 -7.00
CA GLY A 165 -13.38 16.79 -7.00
C GLY A 165 -12.46 15.94 -6.12
N THR A 166 -12.92 14.75 -5.75
CA THR A 166 -12.15 13.79 -4.94
C THR A 166 -11.96 12.45 -5.64
N GLU A 167 -12.42 12.34 -6.89
CA GLU A 167 -12.35 11.10 -7.65
C GLU A 167 -11.05 11.03 -8.45
N GLY A 168 -10.32 9.94 -8.29
CA GLY A 168 -9.06 9.66 -8.97
C GLY A 168 -8.34 8.48 -8.35
N PRO A 169 -7.31 7.92 -9.01
CA PRO A 169 -6.43 6.96 -8.36
C PRO A 169 -5.68 7.64 -7.20
N MET A 170 -5.40 6.86 -6.17
CA MET A 170 -4.77 7.33 -4.94
C MET A 170 -3.52 6.50 -4.65
N LEU A 171 -2.41 7.16 -4.39
CA LEU A 171 -1.24 6.55 -3.75
C LEU A 171 -1.39 6.71 -2.24
N GLU A 172 -1.22 5.62 -1.49
CA GLU A 172 -1.35 5.57 -0.03
C GLU A 172 -0.08 4.95 0.55
N ILE A 173 0.56 5.66 1.49
CA ILE A 173 1.69 5.16 2.29
C ILE A 173 1.27 5.18 3.75
N SER A 174 1.24 4.03 4.38
CA SER A 174 0.76 3.87 5.75
C SER A 174 1.88 3.47 6.70
N LEU A 175 1.90 4.10 7.87
CA LEU A 175 2.79 3.79 8.99
C LEU A 175 2.00 3.16 10.14
N ASN A 176 2.52 2.05 10.67
CA ASN A 176 1.95 1.33 11.81
C ASN A 176 0.43 1.05 11.69
N SER A 177 -0.07 0.93 10.47
CA SER A 177 -1.49 0.73 10.19
C SER A 177 -1.97 -0.63 10.66
N ASN A 178 -3.27 -0.76 10.84
CA ASN A 178 -3.90 -2.07 11.02
C ASN A 178 -3.55 -3.01 9.86
N LEU A 179 -3.08 -4.21 10.17
CA LEU A 179 -2.79 -5.27 9.20
C LEU A 179 -4.05 -5.89 8.59
N VAL A 180 -5.24 -5.32 8.82
CA VAL A 180 -6.53 -5.85 8.33
C VAL A 180 -6.56 -5.98 6.80
N TYR A 181 -5.81 -5.13 6.08
CA TYR A 181 -5.64 -5.29 4.64
C TYR A 181 -4.68 -6.41 4.27
N MET A 182 -3.86 -6.93 5.17
CA MET A 182 -2.83 -7.94 4.95
C MET A 182 -3.17 -9.33 5.48
N THR A 183 -4.38 -9.51 6.03
CA THR A 183 -4.87 -10.82 6.54
C THR A 183 -5.27 -11.77 5.42
N GLN A 184 -5.19 -11.34 4.17
CA GLN A 184 -5.40 -12.18 2.99
C GLN A 184 -4.05 -12.82 2.61
N SER A 185 -4.03 -13.75 1.66
CA SER A 185 -2.83 -14.53 1.29
C SER A 185 -1.68 -13.67 0.78
N VAL A 186 -0.95 -13.02 1.68
CA VAL A 186 0.23 -12.20 1.36
C VAL A 186 1.35 -13.14 0.97
N ARG A 187 1.93 -12.91 -0.21
CA ARG A 187 3.08 -13.66 -0.71
C ARG A 187 4.24 -12.71 -0.93
N GLU A 188 5.38 -13.01 -0.33
CA GLU A 188 6.61 -12.30 -0.68
C GLU A 188 7.01 -12.64 -2.11
N LYS A 189 7.36 -11.62 -2.88
CA LYS A 189 7.71 -11.74 -4.31
C LYS A 189 9.21 -11.61 -4.53
N GLY A 190 9.89 -10.78 -3.75
CA GLY A 190 11.32 -10.54 -3.87
C GLY A 190 11.66 -9.09 -3.54
N ILE A 191 12.66 -8.54 -4.22
CA ILE A 191 13.11 -7.16 -4.02
C ILE A 191 12.94 -6.38 -5.33
N TYR A 192 12.59 -5.10 -5.23
CA TYR A 192 12.62 -4.15 -6.34
C TYR A 192 13.15 -2.81 -5.84
N ASN A 193 14.26 -2.31 -6.41
CA ASN A 193 14.84 -1.03 -6.02
C ASN A 193 15.14 -0.97 -4.50
N ASN A 194 15.77 -2.03 -3.98
CA ASN A 194 16.02 -2.27 -2.56
C ASN A 194 14.78 -2.41 -1.66
N ASN A 195 13.56 -2.33 -2.20
CA ASN A 195 12.33 -2.52 -1.44
C ASN A 195 11.94 -3.99 -1.44
N PRO A 196 11.66 -4.61 -0.29
CA PRO A 196 11.00 -5.90 -0.31
C PRO A 196 9.56 -5.72 -0.80
N ILE A 197 9.18 -6.57 -1.75
CA ILE A 197 7.89 -6.55 -2.41
C ILE A 197 7.09 -7.77 -1.98
N ALA A 198 5.87 -7.52 -1.54
CA ALA A 198 4.87 -8.55 -1.29
C ALA A 198 3.67 -8.33 -2.21
N GLU A 199 2.82 -9.34 -2.34
CA GLU A 199 1.65 -9.32 -3.19
C GLU A 199 0.41 -9.74 -2.41
N ILE A 200 -0.67 -9.00 -2.63
CA ILE A 200 -1.99 -9.32 -2.13
C ILE A 200 -3.01 -9.21 -3.26
N HIS A 201 -3.82 -10.24 -3.47
CA HIS A 201 -4.81 -10.28 -4.55
C HIS A 201 -4.25 -9.80 -5.90
N GLU A 202 -3.07 -10.30 -6.29
CA GLU A 202 -2.37 -9.95 -7.54
C GLU A 202 -1.85 -8.50 -7.61
N THR A 203 -1.93 -7.74 -6.52
CA THR A 203 -1.41 -6.37 -6.44
C THR A 203 -0.12 -6.36 -5.63
N PRO A 204 1.06 -6.18 -6.25
CA PRO A 204 2.28 -6.05 -5.50
C PRO A 204 2.35 -4.69 -4.80
N PHE A 205 3.05 -4.65 -3.67
CA PHE A 205 3.28 -3.47 -2.85
C PHE A 205 4.65 -3.55 -2.16
N PRO A 206 5.38 -2.43 -2.03
CA PRO A 206 6.55 -2.37 -1.17
C PRO A 206 6.15 -2.29 0.31
N TYR A 207 6.96 -2.88 1.16
CA TYR A 207 6.84 -2.74 2.61
C TYR A 207 8.20 -2.55 3.28
N VAL A 208 8.20 -2.13 4.54
CA VAL A 208 9.37 -2.15 5.42
C VAL A 208 8.87 -2.56 6.79
N ALA A 209 9.41 -3.65 7.31
CA ALA A 209 9.17 -4.10 8.68
C ALA A 209 10.44 -3.88 9.51
N ASN A 210 10.30 -3.21 10.65
CA ASN A 210 11.39 -3.02 11.62
C ASN A 210 11.34 -4.09 12.73
N SER A 211 10.82 -5.25 12.37
CA SER A 211 10.77 -6.44 13.20
C SER A 211 11.27 -7.61 12.35
N ASP A 212 11.78 -8.65 13.00
CA ASP A 212 12.09 -9.92 12.32
C ASP A 212 10.82 -10.62 11.80
N ARG A 213 9.64 -10.01 12.01
CA ARG A 213 8.34 -10.54 11.60
C ARG A 213 8.03 -10.04 10.20
N ARG A 214 7.97 -10.97 9.26
CA ARG A 214 7.44 -10.72 7.93
C ARG A 214 5.92 -10.52 8.03
N PRO A 215 5.30 -9.72 7.16
CA PRO A 215 3.86 -9.50 7.16
C PRO A 215 3.09 -10.69 6.55
N ILE A 216 3.49 -11.91 6.91
CA ILE A 216 2.93 -13.16 6.41
C ILE A 216 1.88 -13.61 7.42
N ALA A 217 0.61 -13.48 7.06
CA ALA A 217 -0.43 -14.30 7.65
C ALA A 217 -0.30 -15.70 7.04
N THR A 218 0.24 -16.65 7.81
CA THR A 218 0.08 -18.06 7.46
C THR A 218 -1.42 -18.32 7.44
N LEU A 219 -1.98 -18.61 6.26
CA LEU A 219 -3.32 -19.16 6.13
C LEU A 219 -3.37 -20.46 6.94
N CYS A 220 -3.65 -20.38 8.24
CA CYS A 220 -4.25 -21.54 8.87
C CYS A 220 -5.73 -21.50 8.57
N CYS A 221 -6.09 -22.39 7.66
CA CYS A 221 -7.26 -23.23 7.78
C CYS A 221 -8.65 -22.52 7.78
N ASP A 222 -9.32 -22.50 6.61
CA ASP A 222 -10.77 -22.68 6.43
C ASP A 222 -11.78 -21.91 7.32
N HIS A 223 -11.57 -20.63 7.64
CA HIS A 223 -12.62 -19.83 8.30
C HIS A 223 -13.53 -19.15 7.28
N SER A 224 -14.43 -19.95 6.69
CA SER A 224 -15.44 -19.55 5.70
C SER A 224 -16.62 -18.77 6.30
N GLY A 225 -16.40 -17.83 7.24
CA GLY A 225 -17.54 -17.10 7.80
C GLY A 225 -17.32 -16.17 8.99
N GLU A 226 -16.11 -16.03 9.52
CA GLU A 226 -15.89 -15.13 10.65
C GLU A 226 -15.50 -13.73 10.16
N SER A 227 -16.47 -12.83 10.30
CA SER A 227 -16.36 -11.37 10.15
C SER A 227 -15.03 -10.85 10.68
N TYR A 228 -14.27 -10.10 9.87
CA TYR A 228 -13.31 -9.03 10.21
C TYR A 228 -12.89 -8.92 11.70
N GLN A 229 -12.55 -10.02 12.34
CA GLN A 229 -12.07 -9.96 13.70
C GLN A 229 -10.71 -9.29 13.57
N GLU A 230 -10.53 -8.26 14.39
CA GLU A 230 -9.26 -7.60 14.64
C GLU A 230 -8.26 -8.69 15.04
N TRP A 231 -7.71 -9.41 14.05
CA TRP A 231 -6.70 -10.41 14.29
C TRP A 231 -5.53 -9.63 14.83
N ASP A 232 -5.33 -9.92 16.10
CA ASP A 232 -4.73 -9.03 17.03
C ASP A 232 -3.32 -8.71 16.55
N ASN A 233 -3.10 -7.45 16.15
CA ASN A 233 -1.75 -6.95 15.86
C ASN A 233 -0.82 -7.08 17.08
N ASP A 234 -1.36 -7.55 18.20
CA ASP A 234 -0.67 -7.93 19.41
C ASP A 234 0.64 -8.69 19.15
N GLY A 235 0.64 -9.63 18.20
CA GLY A 235 1.89 -10.27 17.83
C GLY A 235 2.84 -9.31 17.10
N PHE A 236 2.37 -8.66 16.06
CA PHE A 236 3.24 -8.03 15.08
C PHE A 236 3.96 -6.78 15.59
N TYR A 237 3.23 -5.90 16.30
CA TYR A 237 3.82 -4.69 16.87
C TYR A 237 4.38 -4.96 18.25
N ASN A 238 5.52 -4.35 18.57
CA ASN A 238 6.02 -4.25 19.92
C ASN A 238 5.45 -2.99 20.60
N TRP A 239 4.48 -3.17 21.49
CA TRP A 239 3.80 -2.07 22.17
C TRP A 239 4.60 -1.52 23.36
N THR A 240 5.76 -2.11 23.71
CA THR A 240 6.67 -1.55 24.71
C THR A 240 7.57 -0.46 24.12
N LEU A 241 7.58 -0.29 22.80
CA LEU A 241 8.32 0.78 22.12
C LEU A 241 7.57 2.12 22.25
N PRO A 242 8.26 3.26 22.11
CA PRO A 242 7.61 4.56 22.09
C PRO A 242 6.46 4.61 21.06
N ALA A 243 5.36 5.27 21.41
CA ALA A 243 4.17 5.39 20.57
C ALA A 243 4.48 5.83 19.12
N THR A 244 5.47 6.71 18.95
CA THR A 244 5.87 7.28 17.66
C THR A 244 6.91 6.46 16.89
N LYS A 245 7.35 5.31 17.42
CA LYS A 245 8.29 4.41 16.77
C LYS A 245 7.66 3.83 15.50
N VAL A 246 8.33 3.96 14.35
CA VAL A 246 7.92 3.29 13.13
C VAL A 246 8.37 1.84 13.17
N GLN A 247 7.39 0.95 13.13
CA GLN A 247 7.57 -0.50 13.16
C GLN A 247 7.19 -1.13 11.83
N PHE A 248 6.32 -0.46 11.08
CA PHE A 248 5.86 -0.93 9.78
C PHE A 248 5.54 0.23 8.84
N LEU A 249 5.93 0.06 7.59
CA LEU A 249 5.50 0.87 6.46
C LEU A 249 5.01 -0.07 5.36
N PHE A 250 3.92 0.30 4.69
CA PHE A 250 3.60 -0.26 3.38
C PHE A 250 3.03 0.83 2.48
N GLY A 251 3.17 0.66 1.16
CA GLY A 251 2.63 1.59 0.18
C GLY A 251 1.80 0.89 -0.88
N LYS A 252 0.67 1.45 -1.28
CA LYS A 252 -0.18 0.89 -2.35
C LYS A 252 -0.72 1.99 -3.23
N VAL A 253 -1.16 1.62 -4.43
CA VAL A 253 -1.97 2.48 -5.27
C VAL A 253 -3.38 1.92 -5.31
N ALA A 254 -4.33 2.64 -4.70
CA ALA A 254 -5.74 2.34 -4.82
C ALA A 254 -6.24 2.86 -6.18
N HIS A 255 -6.61 1.91 -7.02
CA HIS A 255 -7.26 2.16 -8.28
C HIS A 255 -8.58 1.38 -8.26
N ALA A 256 -9.71 2.07 -8.40
CA ALA A 256 -11.00 1.41 -8.63
C ALA A 256 -10.98 0.67 -10.00
N ALA A 257 -12.09 0.64 -10.73
CA ALA A 257 -12.26 -0.04 -12.02
C ALA A 257 -11.25 0.31 -13.17
N TYR A 258 -10.21 1.09 -12.90
CA TYR A 258 -9.13 1.50 -13.80
C TYR A 258 -8.08 0.40 -14.06
N HIS A 259 -8.53 -0.84 -14.34
CA HIS A 259 -7.64 -2.01 -14.43
C HIS A 259 -7.03 -2.24 -15.81
N GLN A 260 -7.52 -1.58 -16.86
CA GLN A 260 -7.06 -1.87 -18.22
C GLN A 260 -5.57 -1.61 -18.35
N GLY A 261 -4.82 -2.65 -18.72
CA GLY A 261 -3.38 -2.60 -18.92
C GLY A 261 -2.52 -2.86 -17.69
N LEU A 262 -3.05 -2.83 -16.46
CA LEU A 262 -2.21 -3.04 -15.28
C LEU A 262 -1.79 -4.51 -15.13
N ARG A 263 -2.71 -5.43 -15.42
CA ARG A 263 -2.49 -6.88 -15.25
C ARG A 263 -1.60 -7.51 -16.32
N ASP A 264 -1.51 -6.89 -17.48
CA ASP A 264 -0.68 -7.36 -18.60
C ASP A 264 0.58 -6.50 -18.81
N GLY A 265 0.77 -5.46 -18.00
CA GLY A 265 1.92 -4.55 -18.08
C GLY A 265 1.87 -3.60 -19.28
N THR A 266 0.69 -3.36 -19.87
CA THR A 266 0.53 -2.45 -21.02
C THR A 266 0.02 -1.06 -20.64
N HIS A 267 -0.27 -0.83 -19.35
CA HIS A 267 -0.77 0.47 -18.90
C HIS A 267 0.26 1.59 -19.15
N PRO A 268 -0.14 2.75 -19.72
CA PRO A 268 0.79 3.81 -20.07
C PRO A 268 1.52 4.40 -18.85
N PRO A 269 2.85 4.64 -18.93
CA PRO A 269 3.62 5.22 -17.83
C PRO A 269 3.25 6.68 -17.54
N THR A 270 2.70 7.38 -18.54
CA THR A 270 2.32 8.81 -18.45
C THR A 270 0.91 9.04 -17.91
N SER A 271 0.10 7.99 -17.76
CA SER A 271 -1.24 8.10 -17.17
C SER A 271 -1.16 8.50 -15.70
N HIS A 272 -2.26 8.99 -15.13
CA HIS A 272 -2.33 9.33 -13.70
C HIS A 272 -1.92 8.14 -12.82
N LEU A 273 -2.38 6.95 -13.19
CA LEU A 273 -2.12 5.73 -12.45
C LEU A 273 -0.67 5.25 -12.62
N GLY A 274 -0.15 5.30 -13.86
CA GLY A 274 1.24 4.93 -14.15
C GLY A 274 2.24 5.81 -13.40
N ARG A 275 1.97 7.11 -13.29
CA ARG A 275 2.79 8.05 -12.51
C ARG A 275 2.80 7.76 -11.02
N LEU A 276 1.65 7.41 -10.44
CA LEU A 276 1.54 7.05 -9.02
C LEU A 276 2.27 5.73 -8.72
N PHE A 277 2.17 4.73 -9.60
CA PHE A 277 2.95 3.49 -9.47
C PHE A 277 4.44 3.75 -9.60
N ALA A 278 4.87 4.54 -10.59
CA ALA A 278 6.28 4.93 -10.70
C ALA A 278 6.75 5.64 -9.44
N ALA A 279 5.99 6.60 -8.91
CA ALA A 279 6.35 7.30 -7.67
C ALA A 279 6.49 6.35 -6.48
N LEU A 280 5.60 5.35 -6.35
CA LEU A 280 5.67 4.34 -5.28
C LEU A 280 6.95 3.50 -5.35
N TYR A 281 7.36 3.08 -6.55
CA TYR A 281 8.44 2.11 -6.73
C TYR A 281 9.82 2.75 -6.96
N MET A 282 9.88 4.04 -7.33
CA MET A 282 11.13 4.80 -7.42
C MET A 282 11.71 5.17 -6.04
N VAL A 283 10.88 5.23 -5.00
CA VAL A 283 11.33 5.54 -3.64
C VAL A 283 12.06 4.34 -3.02
N ASN A 284 13.21 4.61 -2.38
CA ASN A 284 13.91 3.65 -1.53
C ASN A 284 13.31 3.71 -0.11
N TRP A 285 12.27 2.91 0.14
CA TRP A 285 11.53 2.91 1.40
C TRP A 285 12.37 2.53 2.62
N PRO A 286 13.29 1.54 2.57
CA PRO A 286 14.20 1.29 3.69
C PRO A 286 15.00 2.52 4.11
N ASP A 287 15.53 3.28 3.15
CA ASP A 287 16.26 4.52 3.46
C ASP A 287 15.33 5.61 4.03
N VAL A 288 14.11 5.75 3.49
CA VAL A 288 13.10 6.66 4.03
C VAL A 288 12.75 6.30 5.48
N VAL A 289 12.52 5.02 5.78
CA VAL A 289 12.23 4.55 7.14
C VAL A 289 13.38 4.82 8.10
N ARG A 290 14.63 4.65 7.65
CA ARG A 290 15.80 5.04 8.44
C ARG A 290 15.78 6.54 8.77
N ARG A 291 15.54 7.40 7.77
CA ARG A 291 15.53 8.88 7.95
C ARG A 291 14.37 9.36 8.82
N ILE A 292 13.15 8.82 8.69
CA ILE A 292 12.04 9.22 9.56
C ILE A 292 12.28 8.82 11.02
N GLU A 293 13.03 7.76 11.27
CA GLU A 293 13.39 7.34 12.63
C GLU A 293 14.46 8.23 13.28
N GLU A 294 15.20 9.00 12.48
CA GLU A 294 16.15 10.02 12.96
C GLU A 294 15.46 11.34 13.36
N VAL A 295 14.19 11.53 13.00
CA VAL A 295 13.39 12.71 13.36
C VAL A 295 13.08 12.71 14.87
N ARG A 296 13.40 13.82 15.54
CA ARG A 296 13.17 14.05 16.98
C ARG A 296 12.17 15.17 17.22
#